data_AF-A0A2N3AJ89-F1
#
_entry.id   AF-A0A2N3AJ89-F1
#
_cell.length_a   1.000
_cell.length_b   1.000
_cell.length_c   1.000
_cell.angle_alpha   90.00
_cell.angle_beta   90.00
_cell.angle_gamma   90.00
#
_symmetry.space_group_name_H-M   'P 1'
#
loop_
_entity.id
_entity.type
_entity.pdbx_description
1 polymer ?
#
loop_
_entity_poly.entity_id
_entity_poly.type
_entity_poly.pdbx_seq_one_letter_code
_entity_poly.pdbx_strand_id
1 'polypeptide(L)'
;VIDKFGGSQMNVSMISLEYEDLFTLENLERIKNITEQLEKAPFVKSVNSFLNMPKIITTDVGLEVKDLVEVFPENDEEAKELKISLLNDKLVKGKFISEDGNVALLMVESVKDIENEDLKVGLENIIEPIKGQTLQVHYFGMPFIMAEMSEGSWKTIRLGIIAAILVLLILFFCFRSVRGVFLPLAVALLSSVWVMGFVASIGRSATMMISAIPVLMISLATAYGIHFISRYYEERHNLNPIKAVNMTIRDIFVPILMSALTTMAGFLSLTAAIVRPMTEFGFFSTIGIFFAFVLATFLLGSFFTIFPPPKIHKKFSQESNDVVTRLLKLLSQLILKEKKVVLIVILIIIIISVAFSTRVKTESSIEARMGAGSNIE
;
A
#
# COMPACT_ATOMS: atom_id res chain seq x y z
N VAL A 1 6.98 24.59 -13.60
CA VAL A 1 6.83 25.38 -12.35
C VAL A 1 7.93 25.04 -11.37
N ILE A 2 8.14 23.76 -11.05
CA ILE A 2 9.24 23.28 -10.19
C ILE A 2 10.63 23.73 -10.71
N ASP A 3 10.91 23.62 -12.00
CA ASP A 3 12.20 24.09 -12.58
C ASP A 3 12.37 25.62 -12.60
N LYS A 4 11.29 26.39 -12.42
CA LYS A 4 11.32 27.87 -12.44
C LYS A 4 11.23 28.49 -11.05
N PHE A 5 10.69 27.79 -10.06
CA PHE A 5 10.41 28.31 -8.72
C PHE A 5 11.00 27.45 -7.58
N GLY A 6 11.70 26.36 -7.91
CA GLY A 6 12.21 25.39 -6.94
C GLY A 6 11.11 24.47 -6.41
N GLY A 7 11.44 23.18 -6.23
CA GLY A 7 10.58 22.22 -5.54
C GLY A 7 10.81 22.30 -4.04
N SER A 8 10.27 23.31 -3.35
CA SER A 8 10.61 23.55 -1.94
C SER A 8 9.82 22.72 -0.93
N GLN A 9 8.78 21.98 -1.34
CA GLN A 9 7.89 21.28 -0.40
C GLN A 9 8.12 19.77 -0.28
N MET A 10 8.96 19.16 -1.11
CA MET A 10 9.19 17.71 -1.03
C MET A 10 10.01 17.29 0.19
N ASN A 11 10.81 18.20 0.76
CA ASN A 11 11.75 17.91 1.84
C ASN A 11 11.35 18.54 3.18
N VAL A 12 10.18 19.16 3.26
CA VAL A 12 9.70 19.80 4.48
C VAL A 12 8.81 18.82 5.23
N SER A 13 9.20 18.54 6.46
CA SER A 13 8.38 17.88 7.46
C SER A 13 7.80 18.92 8.41
N MET A 14 6.58 18.67 8.87
CA MET A 14 5.89 19.45 9.88
C MET A 14 5.71 18.58 11.11
N ILE A 15 6.01 19.13 12.28
CA ILE A 15 5.93 18.42 13.55
C ILE A 15 5.13 19.30 14.49
N SER A 16 3.98 18.83 14.95
CA SER A 16 3.21 19.53 15.97
C SER A 16 3.46 18.91 17.35
N LEU A 17 3.59 19.75 18.36
CA LEU A 17 3.77 19.39 19.76
C LEU A 17 2.59 19.97 20.54
N GLU A 18 1.75 19.11 21.10
CA GLU A 18 0.58 19.49 21.89
C GLU A 18 0.88 19.39 23.38
N TYR A 19 0.57 20.45 24.12
CA TYR A 19 0.72 20.54 25.57
C TYR A 19 -0.60 20.98 26.22
N GLU A 20 -0.83 20.62 27.49
CA GLU A 20 -1.96 21.21 28.25
C GLU A 20 -1.82 22.73 28.39
N ASP A 21 -0.59 23.19 28.66
CA ASP A 21 -0.21 24.60 28.57
C ASP A 21 1.21 24.71 27.99
N LEU A 22 1.30 25.20 26.76
CA LEU A 22 2.56 25.39 26.04
C LEU A 22 3.47 26.42 26.72
N PHE A 23 2.86 27.43 27.37
CA PHE A 23 3.55 28.63 27.84
C PHE A 23 3.95 28.54 29.32
N THR A 24 4.63 27.45 29.65
CA THR A 24 5.40 27.30 30.89
C THR A 24 6.88 27.34 30.55
N LEU A 25 7.73 27.79 31.48
CA LEU A 25 9.18 27.86 31.27
C LEU A 25 9.73 26.48 30.84
N GLU A 26 9.31 25.42 31.53
CA GLU A 26 9.72 24.05 31.25
C GLU A 26 9.37 23.62 29.81
N ASN A 27 8.15 23.90 29.33
CA ASN A 27 7.71 23.48 28.00
C ASN A 27 8.38 24.31 26.89
N LEU A 28 8.58 25.61 27.10
CA LEU A 28 9.34 26.45 26.17
C LEU A 28 10.81 25.99 26.08
N GLU A 29 11.45 25.63 27.19
CA GLU A 29 12.81 25.08 27.21
C GLU A 29 12.90 23.75 26.46
N ARG A 30 11.89 22.89 26.57
CA ARG A 30 11.80 21.63 25.80
C ARG A 30 11.76 21.91 24.30
N ILE A 31 10.91 22.83 23.85
CA ILE A 31 10.78 23.18 22.42
C ILE A 31 12.09 23.79 21.90
N LYS A 32 12.73 24.64 22.69
CA LYS A 32 14.06 25.19 22.37
C LYS A 32 15.09 24.07 22.20
N ASN A 33 15.16 23.14 23.15
CA ASN A 33 16.09 22.01 23.10
C ASN A 33 15.81 21.09 21.90
N ILE A 34 14.54 20.78 21.61
CA ILE A 34 14.14 20.03 20.41
C ILE A 34 14.63 20.77 19.15
N THR A 35 14.37 22.07 19.04
CA THR A 35 14.77 22.88 17.88
C THR A 35 16.29 22.85 17.69
N GLU A 36 17.06 23.08 18.75
CA GLU A 36 18.53 23.07 18.70
C GLU A 36 19.11 21.69 18.37
N GLN A 37 18.52 20.60 18.86
CA GLN A 37 19.00 19.25 18.54
C GLN A 37 18.66 18.85 17.11
N LEU A 38 17.48 19.24 16.63
CA LEU A 38 17.10 19.05 15.23
C LEU A 38 18.03 19.84 14.30
N GLU A 39 18.36 21.10 14.61
CA GLU A 39 19.31 21.91 13.81
C GLU A 39 20.72 21.31 13.78
N LYS A 40 21.16 20.65 14.86
CA LYS A 40 22.47 19.98 14.93
C LYS A 40 22.50 18.63 14.18
N ALA A 41 21.33 18.10 13.80
CA ALA A 41 21.26 16.81 13.13
C ALA A 41 21.79 16.91 11.69
N PRO A 42 22.68 15.99 11.24
CA PRO A 42 23.34 16.08 9.94
C PRO A 42 22.39 15.96 8.75
N PHE A 43 21.18 15.46 8.97
CA PHE A 43 20.14 15.27 7.96
C PHE A 43 19.12 16.41 7.89
N VAL A 44 19.24 17.42 8.77
CA VAL A 44 18.40 18.60 8.80
C VAL A 44 19.16 19.78 8.20
N LYS A 45 18.51 20.48 7.27
CA LYS A 45 19.03 21.70 6.65
C LYS A 45 18.68 22.95 7.45
N SER A 46 17.45 23.01 7.96
CA SER A 46 16.98 24.10 8.81
C SER A 46 15.72 23.70 9.57
N VAL A 47 15.50 24.30 10.73
CA VAL A 47 14.28 24.17 11.52
C VAL A 47 13.69 25.54 11.72
N ASN A 48 12.40 25.72 11.38
CA ASN A 48 11.67 26.95 11.63
C ASN A 48 10.59 26.69 12.68
N SER A 49 10.61 27.49 13.74
CA SER A 49 9.61 27.48 14.82
C SER A 49 9.23 28.91 15.18
N PHE A 50 8.25 29.08 16.07
CA PHE A 50 7.92 30.40 16.61
C PHE A 50 9.06 31.00 17.46
N LEU A 51 10.02 30.19 17.93
CA LEU A 51 11.13 30.64 18.78
C LEU A 51 12.29 31.27 17.99
N ASN A 52 12.48 30.88 16.73
CA ASN A 52 13.63 31.31 15.92
C ASN A 52 13.22 31.98 14.59
N MET A 53 11.93 32.31 14.43
CA MET A 53 11.46 32.98 13.22
C MET A 53 11.70 34.49 13.24
N PRO A 54 12.03 35.09 12.09
CA PRO A 54 12.16 36.54 11.98
C PRO A 54 10.79 37.22 11.97
N LYS A 55 10.69 38.34 12.66
CA LYS A 55 9.62 39.33 12.60
C LYS A 55 10.04 40.49 11.70
N ILE A 56 9.25 40.74 10.66
CA ILE A 56 9.46 41.86 9.74
C ILE A 56 8.60 43.03 10.21
N ILE A 57 9.23 44.16 10.51
CA ILE A 57 8.59 45.38 10.99
C ILE A 57 8.76 46.47 9.92
N THR A 58 7.66 47.11 9.54
CA THR A 58 7.72 48.28 8.65
C THR A 58 8.02 49.52 9.48
N THR A 59 9.10 50.22 9.12
CA THR A 59 9.54 51.48 9.72
C THR A 59 9.47 52.61 8.69
N ASP A 60 9.57 53.86 9.14
CA ASP A 60 9.56 55.05 8.27
C ASP A 60 10.70 55.06 7.23
N VAL A 61 11.75 54.25 7.44
CA VAL A 61 12.97 54.19 6.61
C VAL A 61 13.07 52.88 5.81
N GLY A 62 12.16 51.92 6.00
CA GLY A 62 12.17 50.63 5.30
C GLY A 62 11.67 49.46 6.14
N LEU A 63 12.10 48.24 5.78
CA LEU A 63 11.79 47.02 6.52
C LEU A 63 12.93 46.68 7.47
N GLU A 64 12.62 46.47 8.75
CA GLU A 64 13.55 45.96 9.76
C GLU A 64 13.21 44.50 10.07
N VAL A 65 14.23 43.65 10.20
CA VAL A 65 14.08 42.24 10.55
C VAL A 65 14.63 42.04 11.96
N LYS A 66 13.77 41.60 12.88
CA LYS A 66 14.13 41.24 14.26
C LYS A 66 13.74 39.80 14.54
N ASP A 67 14.23 39.21 15.61
CA ASP A 67 13.74 37.90 16.04
C ASP A 67 12.33 38.05 16.64
N LEU A 68 11.44 37.11 16.37
CA LEU A 68 10.09 37.14 16.93
C LEU A 68 10.12 37.01 18.46
N VAL A 69 11.08 36.25 18.99
CA VAL A 69 11.36 36.08 20.41
C VAL A 69 12.76 36.63 20.68
N GLU A 70 12.87 37.93 20.97
CA GLU A 70 14.16 38.59 21.24
C GLU A 70 14.77 38.16 22.58
N VAL A 71 13.93 37.97 23.60
CA VAL A 71 14.33 37.55 24.94
C VAL A 71 13.56 36.29 25.29
N PHE A 72 14.30 35.23 25.63
CA PHE A 72 13.70 33.98 26.07
C PHE A 72 13.20 34.14 27.52
N PRO A 73 11.98 33.71 27.86
CA PRO A 73 11.43 33.85 29.22
C PRO A 73 12.33 33.19 30.27
N GLU A 74 12.51 33.85 31.43
CA GLU A 74 13.23 33.30 32.58
C GLU A 74 12.30 32.70 33.65
N ASN A 75 10.99 32.94 33.53
CA ASN A 75 9.96 32.47 34.47
C ASN A 75 8.59 32.32 33.80
N ASP A 76 7.65 31.67 34.48
CA ASP A 76 6.30 31.39 33.96
C ASP A 76 5.45 32.66 33.73
N GLU A 77 5.72 33.76 34.42
CA GLU A 77 4.98 35.02 34.18
C GLU A 77 5.41 35.65 32.86
N GLU A 78 6.71 35.70 32.57
CA GLU A 78 7.24 36.12 31.27
C GLU A 78 6.77 35.20 30.12
N ALA A 79 6.64 33.90 30.39
CA ALA A 79 6.08 32.95 29.41
C ALA A 79 4.61 33.29 29.06
N LYS A 80 3.79 33.70 30.03
CA LYS A 80 2.42 34.16 29.80
C LYS A 80 2.36 35.48 29.05
N GLU A 81 3.28 36.41 29.32
CA GLU A 81 3.40 37.65 28.53
C GLU A 81 3.74 37.35 27.07
N LEU A 82 4.66 36.41 26.84
CA LEU A 82 5.00 35.92 25.52
C LEU A 82 3.78 35.31 24.81
N LYS A 83 2.97 34.51 25.52
CA LYS A 83 1.69 33.97 24.99
C LYS A 83 0.80 35.07 24.43
N ILE A 84 0.58 36.12 25.22
CA ILE A 84 -0.29 37.24 24.83
C ILE A 84 0.28 37.96 23.59
N SER A 85 1.59 38.18 23.55
CA SER A 85 2.27 38.80 22.41
C SER A 85 2.10 37.98 21.13
N LEU A 86 2.38 36.67 21.19
CA LEU A 86 2.33 35.77 20.04
C LEU A 86 0.91 35.52 19.52
N LEU A 87 -0.08 35.41 20.42
CA LEU A 87 -1.48 35.25 20.02
C LEU A 87 -2.09 36.53 19.40
N ASN A 88 -1.47 37.69 19.60
CA ASN A 88 -1.85 38.92 18.91
C ASN A 88 -1.21 39.05 17.52
N ASP A 89 -0.17 38.28 17.23
CA ASP A 89 0.52 38.30 15.93
C ASP A 89 -0.17 37.36 14.93
N LYS A 90 -0.77 37.93 13.87
CA LYS A 90 -1.49 37.20 12.81
C LYS A 90 -0.58 36.32 11.93
N LEU A 91 0.74 36.46 12.03
CA LEU A 91 1.69 35.59 11.34
C LEU A 91 2.05 34.34 12.16
N VAL A 92 1.76 34.35 13.46
CA VAL A 92 2.07 33.26 14.39
C VAL A 92 0.81 32.48 14.75
N LYS A 93 -0.24 33.20 15.17
CA LYS A 93 -1.52 32.63 15.57
C LYS A 93 -2.17 31.88 14.41
N GLY A 94 -2.56 30.63 14.65
CA GLY A 94 -3.16 29.72 13.68
C GLY A 94 -2.20 29.22 12.60
N LYS A 95 -0.89 29.50 12.70
CA LYS A 95 0.13 29.12 11.70
C LYS A 95 1.30 28.36 12.31
N PHE A 96 1.89 28.91 13.37
CA PHE A 96 2.97 28.27 14.13
C PHE A 96 2.54 27.89 15.53
N ILE A 97 1.49 28.54 16.03
CA ILE A 97 0.86 28.24 17.31
C ILE A 97 -0.65 28.12 17.08
N SER A 98 -1.32 27.16 17.71
CA SER A 98 -2.77 27.03 17.63
C SER A 98 -3.51 28.26 18.16
N GLU A 99 -4.79 28.39 17.82
CA GLU A 99 -5.64 29.52 18.22
C GLU A 99 -5.76 29.68 19.75
N ASP A 100 -5.69 28.57 20.49
CA ASP A 100 -5.73 28.49 21.96
C ASP A 100 -4.34 28.61 22.62
N GLY A 101 -3.26 28.55 21.83
CA GLY A 101 -1.90 28.68 22.32
C GLY A 101 -1.28 27.39 22.86
N ASN A 102 -1.87 26.22 22.64
CA ASN A 102 -1.45 24.96 23.26
C ASN A 102 -0.63 24.03 22.34
N VAL A 103 -0.65 24.27 21.03
CA VAL A 103 0.08 23.48 20.04
C VAL A 103 1.14 24.35 19.39
N ALA A 104 2.37 23.86 19.32
CA ALA A 104 3.46 24.47 18.55
C ALA A 104 3.78 23.66 17.29
N LEU A 105 4.00 24.35 16.16
CA LEU A 105 4.43 23.75 14.90
C LEU A 105 5.91 24.02 14.65
N LEU A 106 6.65 22.95 14.35
CA LEU A 106 8.02 22.98 13.88
C LEU A 106 8.05 22.56 12.40
N MET A 107 8.64 23.37 11.54
CA MET A 107 8.91 23.02 10.15
C MET A 107 10.37 22.63 10.00
N VAL A 108 10.63 21.38 9.63
CA VAL A 108 11.96 20.82 9.46
C VAL A 108 12.24 20.61 7.97
N GLU A 109 13.17 21.37 7.41
CA GLU A 109 13.66 21.12 6.05
C GLU A 109 14.80 20.10 6.12
N SER A 110 14.66 18.99 5.42
CA SER A 110 15.67 17.92 5.33
C SER A 110 16.64 18.14 4.17
N VAL A 111 17.85 17.57 4.30
CA VAL A 111 18.82 17.51 3.20
C VAL A 111 18.26 16.66 2.04
N LYS A 112 18.74 16.87 0.80
CA LYS A 112 18.15 16.22 -0.39
C LYS A 112 18.37 14.71 -0.48
N ASP A 113 19.41 14.19 0.17
CA ASP A 113 19.89 12.82 -0.05
C ASP A 113 19.53 11.84 1.08
N ILE A 114 18.68 12.24 2.03
CA ILE A 114 18.22 11.31 3.08
C ILE A 114 17.03 10.49 2.59
N GLU A 115 17.04 9.19 2.89
CA GLU A 115 15.87 8.34 2.69
C GLU A 115 14.74 8.72 3.65
N ASN A 116 13.50 8.74 3.17
CA ASN A 116 12.36 9.19 3.96
C ASN A 116 12.15 8.36 5.25
N GLU A 117 12.47 7.06 5.23
CA GLU A 117 12.40 6.17 6.39
C GLU A 117 13.44 6.56 7.45
N ASP A 118 14.68 6.80 7.04
CA ASP A 118 15.76 7.25 7.94
C ASP A 118 15.45 8.63 8.53
N LEU A 119 14.86 9.53 7.73
CA LEU A 119 14.43 10.84 8.23
C LEU A 119 13.33 10.70 9.30
N LYS A 120 12.30 9.89 9.05
CA LYS A 120 11.23 9.62 10.03
C LYS A 120 11.82 9.12 11.34
N VAL A 121 12.63 8.06 11.29
CA VAL A 121 13.28 7.46 12.46
C VAL A 121 14.23 8.43 13.16
N GLY A 122 15.00 9.22 12.39
CA GLY A 122 15.91 10.21 12.92
C GLY A 122 15.20 11.32 13.70
N LEU A 123 14.09 11.83 13.17
CA LEU A 123 13.27 12.86 13.83
C LEU A 123 12.60 12.32 15.09
N GLU A 124 12.00 11.13 15.02
CA GLU A 124 11.38 10.46 16.17
C GLU A 124 12.40 10.24 17.29
N ASN A 125 13.61 9.78 16.98
CA ASN A 125 14.68 9.56 17.97
C ASN A 125 15.16 10.83 18.67
N ILE A 126 15.04 12.00 18.05
CA ILE A 126 15.39 13.28 18.66
C ILE A 126 14.25 13.80 19.54
N ILE A 127 13.00 13.65 19.09
CA ILE A 127 11.84 14.24 19.76
C ILE A 127 11.35 13.38 20.92
N GLU A 128 11.25 12.06 20.73
CA GLU A 128 10.69 11.13 21.72
C GLU A 128 11.36 11.22 23.12
N PRO A 129 12.69 11.38 23.25
CA PRO A 129 13.32 11.53 24.57
C PRO A 129 13.06 12.87 25.25
N ILE A 130 12.70 13.92 24.50
CA ILE A 130 12.68 15.32 24.98
C ILE A 130 11.25 15.83 25.16
N LYS A 131 10.29 15.25 24.41
CA LYS A 131 8.89 15.71 24.33
C LYS A 131 8.22 15.90 25.70
N GLY A 132 8.53 15.05 26.69
CA GLY A 132 8.10 15.26 28.07
C GLY A 132 6.62 14.98 28.31
N GLN A 133 5.95 15.93 28.98
CA GLN A 133 4.52 15.92 29.24
C GLN A 133 3.67 16.38 28.03
N THR A 134 4.25 16.43 26.83
CA THR A 134 3.45 16.55 25.60
C THR A 134 2.32 15.52 25.62
N LEU A 135 1.10 16.00 25.40
CA LEU A 135 -0.07 15.17 25.24
C LEU A 135 0.08 14.31 23.98
N GLN A 136 0.45 14.96 22.87
CA GLN A 136 0.61 14.31 21.57
C GLN A 136 1.70 14.99 20.73
N VAL A 137 2.29 14.20 19.84
CA VAL A 137 3.21 14.66 18.80
C VAL A 137 2.69 14.14 17.46
N HIS A 138 2.40 15.04 16.54
CA HIS A 138 1.96 14.64 15.19
C HIS A 138 3.03 14.99 14.18
N TYR A 139 3.26 14.07 13.25
CA TYR A 139 4.23 14.24 12.19
C TYR A 139 3.50 14.30 10.85
N PHE A 140 3.77 15.34 10.07
CA PHE A 140 3.18 15.54 8.75
C PHE A 140 4.25 15.97 7.75
N GLY A 141 3.88 15.96 6.47
CA GLY A 141 4.73 16.41 5.38
C GLY A 141 5.05 15.28 4.41
N MET A 142 5.52 15.68 3.23
CA MET A 142 5.79 14.74 2.14
C MET A 142 6.76 13.62 2.53
N PRO A 143 7.85 13.86 3.29
CA PRO A 143 8.74 12.78 3.69
C PRO A 143 8.07 11.72 4.57
N PHE A 144 7.29 12.13 5.58
CA PHE A 144 6.56 11.19 6.46
C PHE A 144 5.50 10.39 5.70
N ILE A 145 4.74 11.05 4.82
CA ILE A 145 3.76 10.38 3.95
C ILE A 145 4.45 9.33 3.07
N MET A 146 5.62 9.65 2.50
CA MET A 146 6.39 8.73 1.67
C MET A 146 6.98 7.56 2.47
N ALA A 147 7.45 7.81 3.70
CA ALA A 147 7.95 6.77 4.61
C ALA A 147 6.83 5.78 4.97
N GLU A 148 5.65 6.27 5.36
CA GLU A 148 4.47 5.41 5.62
C GLU A 148 4.03 4.63 4.38
N MET A 149 4.05 5.27 3.20
CA MET A 149 3.68 4.59 1.96
C MET A 149 4.69 3.48 1.57
N SER A 150 5.97 3.68 1.88
CA SER A 150 7.01 2.65 1.74
C SER A 150 6.80 1.50 2.73
N GLU A 151 6.57 1.80 4.01
CA GLU A 151 6.27 0.80 5.04
C GLU A 151 5.02 -0.02 4.69
N GLY A 152 3.96 0.65 4.21
CA GLY A 152 2.74 0.02 3.70
C GLY A 152 2.99 -0.92 2.52
N SER A 153 3.93 -0.59 1.64
CA SER A 153 4.37 -1.46 0.55
C SER A 153 5.06 -2.73 1.08
N TRP A 154 5.94 -2.59 2.08
CA TRP A 154 6.54 -3.75 2.76
C TRP A 154 5.50 -4.63 3.47
N LYS A 155 4.52 -4.03 4.16
CA LYS A 155 3.39 -4.76 4.77
C LYS A 155 2.62 -5.55 3.71
N THR A 156 2.37 -4.96 2.55
CA THR A 156 1.69 -5.62 1.41
C THR A 156 2.49 -6.81 0.89
N ILE A 157 3.81 -6.68 0.77
CA ILE A 157 4.69 -7.80 0.37
C ILE A 157 4.62 -8.92 1.41
N ARG A 158 4.64 -8.62 2.72
CA ARG A 158 4.50 -9.62 3.79
C ARG A 158 3.15 -10.36 3.71
N LEU A 159 2.05 -9.65 3.44
CA LEU A 159 0.75 -10.27 3.19
C LEU A 159 0.78 -11.19 1.96
N GLY A 160 1.55 -10.82 0.93
CA GLY A 160 1.82 -11.66 -0.23
C GLY A 160 2.45 -13.00 0.12
N ILE A 161 3.42 -13.01 1.05
CA ILE A 161 4.05 -14.25 1.54
C ILE A 161 3.02 -15.13 2.26
N ILE A 162 2.19 -14.54 3.12
CA ILE A 162 1.11 -15.26 3.81
C ILE A 162 0.12 -15.85 2.79
N ALA A 163 -0.28 -15.08 1.79
CA ALA A 163 -1.14 -15.54 0.71
C ALA A 163 -0.50 -16.71 -0.07
N ALA A 164 0.80 -16.63 -0.40
CA ALA A 164 1.53 -17.71 -1.05
C ALA A 164 1.55 -19.00 -0.23
N ILE A 165 1.76 -18.91 1.09
CA ILE A 165 1.71 -20.06 2.00
C ILE A 165 0.30 -20.67 2.02
N LEU A 166 -0.74 -19.86 2.12
CA LEU A 166 -2.13 -20.33 2.09
C LEU A 166 -2.46 -21.03 0.76
N VAL A 167 -2.07 -20.43 -0.37
CA VAL A 167 -2.23 -21.03 -1.69
C VAL A 167 -1.47 -22.35 -1.77
N LEU A 168 -0.25 -22.43 -1.25
CA LEU A 168 0.54 -23.66 -1.21
C LEU A 168 -0.18 -24.76 -0.42
N LEU A 169 -0.73 -24.44 0.75
CA LEU A 169 -1.51 -25.39 1.57
C LEU A 169 -2.76 -25.90 0.84
N ILE A 170 -3.51 -24.99 0.19
CA ILE A 170 -4.69 -25.34 -0.59
C ILE A 170 -4.30 -26.26 -1.76
N LEU A 171 -3.30 -25.86 -2.54
CA LEU A 171 -2.79 -26.66 -3.66
C LEU A 171 -2.30 -28.03 -3.19
N PHE A 172 -1.63 -28.10 -2.04
CA PHE A 172 -1.15 -29.37 -1.48
C PHE A 172 -2.32 -30.28 -1.13
N PHE A 173 -3.38 -29.72 -0.54
CA PHE A 173 -4.58 -30.49 -0.23
C PHE A 173 -5.31 -30.99 -1.50
N CYS A 174 -5.38 -30.15 -2.53
CA CYS A 174 -6.03 -30.46 -3.82
C CYS A 174 -5.24 -31.46 -4.66
N PHE A 175 -3.96 -31.21 -4.91
CA PHE A 175 -3.15 -31.99 -5.85
C PHE A 175 -2.36 -33.12 -5.20
N ARG A 176 -1.99 -32.99 -3.92
CA ARG A 176 -1.16 -33.96 -3.16
C ARG A 176 0.09 -34.42 -3.92
N SER A 177 0.62 -33.54 -4.77
CA SER A 177 1.71 -33.78 -5.71
C SER A 177 2.61 -32.56 -5.69
N VAL A 178 3.90 -32.75 -5.43
CA VAL A 178 4.89 -31.66 -5.42
C VAL A 178 4.78 -30.82 -6.70
N ARG A 179 4.66 -31.47 -7.86
CA ARG A 179 4.52 -30.76 -9.16
C ARG A 179 3.20 -30.01 -9.28
N GLY A 180 2.10 -30.60 -8.80
CA GLY A 180 0.78 -29.95 -8.81
C GLY A 180 0.67 -28.77 -7.84
N VAL A 181 1.60 -28.65 -6.89
CA VAL A 181 1.68 -27.53 -5.95
C VAL A 181 2.64 -26.45 -6.43
N PHE A 182 3.87 -26.84 -6.76
CA PHE A 182 4.92 -25.87 -7.06
C PHE A 182 4.79 -25.24 -8.45
N LEU A 183 4.27 -25.95 -9.45
CA LEU A 183 4.20 -25.41 -10.82
C LEU A 183 3.20 -24.26 -10.98
N PRO A 184 1.96 -24.33 -10.45
CA PRO A 184 1.05 -23.18 -10.50
C PRO A 184 1.62 -21.96 -9.78
N LEU A 185 2.24 -22.17 -8.62
CA LEU A 185 2.89 -21.10 -7.87
C LEU A 185 4.11 -20.54 -8.63
N ALA A 186 4.90 -21.39 -9.29
CA ALA A 186 6.03 -20.96 -10.10
C ALA A 186 5.59 -20.09 -11.29
N VAL A 187 4.47 -20.43 -11.95
CA VAL A 187 3.88 -19.58 -12.99
C VAL A 187 3.55 -18.19 -12.44
N ALA A 188 2.93 -18.12 -11.26
CA ALA A 188 2.58 -16.85 -10.63
C ALA A 188 3.79 -16.03 -10.17
N LEU A 189 4.80 -16.68 -9.59
CA LEU A 189 6.03 -16.01 -9.18
C LEU A 189 6.82 -15.51 -10.39
N LEU A 190 6.93 -16.31 -11.45
CA LEU A 190 7.62 -15.90 -12.67
C LEU A 190 6.88 -14.76 -13.38
N SER A 191 5.55 -14.79 -13.46
CA SER A 191 4.78 -13.68 -14.05
C SER A 191 4.94 -12.39 -13.24
N SER A 192 4.97 -12.50 -11.91
CA SER A 192 5.28 -11.40 -10.99
C SER A 192 6.69 -10.84 -11.20
N VAL A 193 7.70 -11.70 -11.29
CA VAL A 193 9.08 -11.28 -11.56
C VAL A 193 9.19 -10.62 -12.93
N TRP A 194 8.50 -11.12 -13.96
CA TRP A 194 8.52 -10.54 -15.30
C TRP A 194 7.88 -9.15 -15.33
N VAL A 195 6.73 -8.96 -14.68
CA VAL A 195 6.09 -7.64 -14.64
C VAL A 195 6.88 -6.64 -13.79
N MET A 196 7.41 -7.06 -12.63
CA MET A 196 8.25 -6.18 -11.80
C MET A 196 9.58 -5.85 -12.48
N GLY A 197 10.19 -6.82 -13.17
CA GLY A 197 11.36 -6.60 -14.02
C GLY A 197 11.06 -5.62 -15.16
N PHE A 198 9.88 -5.71 -15.77
CA PHE A 198 9.44 -4.76 -16.79
C PHE A 198 9.26 -3.35 -16.22
N VAL A 199 8.60 -3.20 -15.06
CA VAL A 199 8.49 -1.92 -14.34
C VAL A 199 9.87 -1.31 -14.09
N ALA A 200 10.80 -2.10 -13.54
CA ALA A 200 12.16 -1.67 -13.26
C ALA A 200 12.93 -1.27 -14.53
N SER A 201 12.75 -2.01 -15.63
CA SER A 201 13.43 -1.75 -16.92
C SER A 201 13.06 -0.41 -17.55
N ILE A 202 11.86 0.11 -17.27
CA ILE A 202 11.39 1.41 -17.75
C ILE A 202 11.78 2.55 -16.79
N GLY A 203 12.50 2.23 -15.70
CA GLY A 203 12.90 3.22 -14.69
C GLY A 203 11.72 3.77 -13.89
N ARG A 204 10.62 3.01 -13.77
CA ARG A 204 9.47 3.38 -12.95
C ARG A 204 9.68 2.89 -11.53
N SER A 205 9.43 3.75 -10.54
CA SER A 205 9.40 3.36 -9.14
C SER A 205 8.12 2.57 -8.83
N ALA A 206 8.23 1.59 -7.93
CA ALA A 206 7.08 0.84 -7.47
C ALA A 206 6.23 1.73 -6.55
N THR A 207 5.08 2.18 -7.05
CA THR A 207 4.07 2.82 -6.21
C THR A 207 3.43 1.78 -5.28
N MET A 208 2.74 2.23 -4.23
CA MET A 208 1.98 1.35 -3.32
C MET A 208 0.96 0.46 -4.05
N MET A 209 0.42 0.91 -5.18
CA MET A 209 -0.47 0.10 -6.00
C MET A 209 0.31 -0.96 -6.79
N ILE A 210 1.44 -0.59 -7.40
CA ILE A 210 2.29 -1.52 -8.15
C ILE A 210 2.83 -2.62 -7.22
N SER A 211 3.17 -2.30 -5.97
CA SER A 211 3.65 -3.27 -4.99
C SER A 211 2.61 -4.33 -4.60
N ALA A 212 1.32 -4.12 -4.91
CA ALA A 212 0.27 -5.13 -4.75
C ALA A 212 0.19 -6.14 -5.91
N ILE A 213 0.81 -5.86 -7.06
CA ILE A 213 0.76 -6.74 -8.25
C ILE A 213 1.30 -8.16 -7.97
N PRO A 214 2.40 -8.37 -7.23
CA PRO A 214 2.84 -9.73 -6.89
C PRO A 214 1.78 -10.57 -6.17
N VAL A 215 1.06 -9.98 -5.22
CA VAL A 215 -0.04 -10.65 -4.49
C VAL A 215 -1.18 -10.98 -5.44
N LEU A 216 -1.51 -10.05 -6.34
CA LEU A 216 -2.49 -10.23 -7.39
C LEU A 216 -2.12 -11.37 -8.34
N MET A 217 -0.85 -11.47 -8.76
CA MET A 217 -0.35 -12.57 -9.58
C MET A 217 -0.47 -13.92 -8.87
N ILE A 218 -0.13 -13.99 -7.58
CA ILE A 218 -0.29 -15.23 -6.78
C ILE A 218 -1.75 -15.73 -6.81
N SER A 219 -2.73 -14.83 -6.79
CA SER A 219 -4.14 -15.22 -6.86
C SER A 219 -4.55 -15.62 -8.29
N LEU A 220 -4.35 -14.73 -9.27
CA LEU A 220 -4.89 -14.90 -10.62
C LEU A 220 -4.09 -15.91 -11.46
N ALA A 221 -2.76 -15.79 -11.49
CA ALA A 221 -1.92 -16.61 -12.35
C ALA A 221 -1.87 -18.09 -11.90
N THR A 222 -1.97 -18.33 -10.59
CA THR A 222 -2.06 -19.68 -10.04
C THR A 222 -3.30 -20.40 -10.58
N ALA A 223 -4.43 -19.72 -10.77
CA ALA A 223 -5.64 -20.33 -11.34
C ALA A 223 -5.40 -20.90 -12.75
N TYR A 224 -4.66 -20.19 -13.61
CA TYR A 224 -4.31 -20.69 -14.95
C TYR A 224 -3.45 -21.95 -14.87
N GLY A 225 -2.47 -21.98 -13.95
CA GLY A 225 -1.67 -23.16 -13.69
C GLY A 225 -2.50 -24.35 -13.16
N ILE A 226 -3.45 -24.09 -12.25
CA ILE A 226 -4.38 -25.10 -11.73
C ILE A 226 -5.20 -25.72 -12.86
N HIS A 227 -5.82 -24.90 -13.71
CA HIS A 227 -6.64 -25.40 -14.82
C HIS A 227 -5.81 -26.23 -15.80
N PHE A 228 -4.59 -25.79 -16.13
CA PHE A 228 -3.69 -26.55 -16.99
C PHE A 228 -3.33 -27.89 -16.38
N ILE A 229 -2.88 -27.90 -15.12
CA ILE A 229 -2.41 -29.12 -14.47
C ILE A 229 -3.55 -30.09 -14.21
N SER A 230 -4.73 -29.62 -13.82
CA SER A 230 -5.90 -30.46 -13.61
C SER A 230 -6.26 -31.18 -14.90
N ARG A 231 -6.37 -30.45 -16.02
CA ARG A 231 -6.69 -31.05 -17.33
C ARG A 231 -5.59 -32.00 -17.79
N TYR A 232 -4.33 -31.64 -17.57
CA TYR A 232 -3.22 -32.53 -17.87
C TYR A 232 -3.29 -33.84 -17.08
N TYR A 233 -3.59 -33.80 -15.78
CA TYR A 233 -3.71 -35.01 -14.98
C TYR A 233 -4.91 -35.87 -15.39
N GLU A 234 -6.05 -35.27 -15.76
CA GLU A 234 -7.21 -35.98 -16.31
C GLU A 234 -6.84 -36.74 -17.61
N GLU A 235 -6.22 -36.05 -18.57
CA GLU A 235 -5.85 -36.64 -19.87
C GLU A 235 -4.74 -37.69 -19.72
N ARG A 236 -3.78 -37.43 -18.83
CA ARG A 236 -2.62 -38.29 -18.63
C ARG A 236 -2.99 -39.66 -18.02
N HIS A 237 -4.17 -39.80 -17.40
CA HIS A 237 -4.68 -41.09 -16.94
C HIS A 237 -4.84 -42.10 -18.09
N ASN A 238 -5.26 -41.64 -19.26
CA ASN A 238 -5.60 -42.50 -20.40
C ASN A 238 -4.60 -42.37 -21.56
N LEU A 239 -3.82 -41.27 -21.60
CA LEU A 239 -2.93 -40.95 -22.71
C LEU A 239 -1.46 -40.96 -22.28
N ASN A 240 -0.57 -41.18 -23.26
CA ASN A 240 0.86 -40.97 -23.07
C ASN A 240 1.15 -39.46 -22.83
N PRO A 241 2.32 -39.10 -22.26
CA PRO A 241 2.60 -37.71 -21.89
C PRO A 241 2.41 -36.68 -23.01
N ILE A 242 2.94 -36.96 -24.20
CA ILE A 242 2.90 -36.04 -25.34
C ILE A 242 1.45 -35.83 -25.82
N LYS A 243 0.68 -36.91 -25.97
CA LYS A 243 -0.73 -36.82 -26.37
C LYS A 243 -1.56 -36.13 -25.28
N ALA A 244 -1.27 -36.37 -24.00
CA ALA A 244 -1.95 -35.71 -22.89
C ALA A 244 -1.71 -34.19 -22.91
N VAL A 245 -0.47 -33.72 -23.14
CA VAL A 245 -0.18 -32.29 -23.30
C VAL A 245 -0.92 -31.70 -24.50
N ASN A 246 -0.89 -32.39 -25.66
CA ASN A 246 -1.59 -31.91 -26.86
C ASN A 246 -3.10 -31.77 -26.62
N MET A 247 -3.72 -32.76 -25.97
CA MET A 247 -5.15 -32.70 -25.67
C MET A 247 -5.46 -31.61 -24.62
N THR A 248 -4.60 -31.48 -23.61
CA THR A 248 -4.70 -30.40 -22.62
C THR A 248 -4.70 -29.05 -23.30
N ILE A 249 -3.68 -28.72 -24.09
CA ILE A 249 -3.59 -27.43 -24.78
C ILE A 249 -4.82 -27.21 -25.66
N ARG A 250 -5.24 -28.21 -26.43
CA ARG A 250 -6.43 -28.11 -27.28
C ARG A 250 -7.69 -27.71 -26.49
N ASP A 251 -7.88 -28.28 -25.31
CA ASP A 251 -9.10 -28.09 -24.52
C ASP A 251 -9.08 -26.81 -23.68
N ILE A 252 -7.93 -26.42 -23.14
CA ILE A 252 -7.84 -25.31 -22.18
C ILE A 252 -7.20 -24.03 -22.73
N PHE A 253 -6.56 -24.05 -23.91
CA PHE A 253 -5.94 -22.83 -24.46
C PHE A 253 -6.97 -21.71 -24.66
N VAL A 254 -8.09 -22.01 -25.32
CA VAL A 254 -9.16 -21.01 -25.57
C VAL A 254 -9.83 -20.57 -24.26
N PRO A 255 -10.22 -21.47 -23.33
CA PRO A 255 -10.75 -21.07 -22.02
C PRO A 255 -9.80 -20.15 -21.23
N ILE A 256 -8.51 -20.49 -21.12
CA ILE A 256 -7.54 -19.67 -20.40
C ILE A 256 -7.31 -18.34 -21.13
N LEU A 257 -7.21 -18.34 -22.47
CA LEU A 257 -7.06 -17.12 -23.26
C LEU A 257 -8.25 -16.17 -23.06
N MET A 258 -9.49 -16.69 -23.09
CA MET A 258 -10.69 -15.87 -22.87
C MET A 258 -10.74 -15.31 -21.44
N SER A 259 -10.38 -16.12 -20.45
CA SER A 259 -10.25 -15.66 -19.07
C SER A 259 -9.18 -14.56 -18.93
N ALA A 260 -8.01 -14.72 -19.57
CA ALA A 260 -6.95 -13.72 -19.59
C ALA A 260 -7.41 -12.44 -20.28
N LEU A 261 -8.02 -12.53 -21.48
CA LEU A 261 -8.50 -11.37 -22.24
C LEU A 261 -9.57 -10.58 -21.49
N THR A 262 -10.54 -11.25 -20.88
CA THR A 262 -11.58 -10.59 -20.08
C THR A 262 -11.01 -9.90 -18.85
N THR A 263 -10.05 -10.53 -18.17
CA THR A 263 -9.39 -9.94 -17.00
C THR A 263 -8.49 -8.77 -17.40
N MET A 264 -7.74 -8.90 -18.49
CA MET A 264 -6.94 -7.83 -19.09
C MET A 264 -7.82 -6.64 -19.48
N ALA A 265 -8.97 -6.85 -20.11
CA ALA A 265 -9.90 -5.77 -20.42
C ALA A 265 -10.38 -5.03 -19.15
N GLY A 266 -10.63 -5.79 -18.06
CA GLY A 266 -10.95 -5.21 -16.75
C GLY A 266 -9.84 -4.31 -16.20
N PHE A 267 -8.59 -4.79 -16.15
CA PHE A 267 -7.47 -3.97 -15.66
C PHE A 267 -7.09 -2.84 -16.62
N LEU A 268 -7.16 -3.07 -17.92
CA LEU A 268 -6.90 -2.05 -18.92
C LEU A 268 -7.92 -0.92 -18.83
N SER A 269 -9.17 -1.19 -18.42
CA SER A 269 -10.14 -0.12 -18.17
C SER A 269 -9.68 0.88 -17.11
N LEU A 270 -8.84 0.47 -16.14
CA LEU A 270 -8.27 1.38 -15.14
C LEU A 270 -7.29 2.40 -15.74
N THR A 271 -6.80 2.19 -16.96
CA THR A 271 -5.98 3.21 -17.64
C THR A 271 -6.76 4.46 -18.00
N ALA A 272 -8.10 4.41 -17.98
CA ALA A 272 -8.95 5.58 -18.15
C ALA A 272 -9.05 6.45 -16.87
N ALA A 273 -8.49 6.00 -15.74
CA ALA A 273 -8.50 6.76 -14.50
C ALA A 273 -7.63 8.03 -14.62
N ILE A 274 -8.08 9.11 -13.96
CA ILE A 274 -7.35 10.39 -13.89
C ILE A 274 -6.14 10.28 -12.96
N VAL A 275 -6.20 9.37 -11.98
CA VAL A 275 -5.19 9.21 -10.94
C VAL A 275 -4.10 8.25 -11.41
N ARG A 276 -2.91 8.77 -11.64
CA ARG A 276 -1.78 8.04 -12.25
C ARG A 276 -1.43 6.69 -11.59
N PRO A 277 -1.38 6.54 -10.25
CA PRO A 277 -1.20 5.22 -9.63
C PRO A 277 -2.20 4.15 -10.09
N MET A 278 -3.46 4.53 -10.36
CA MET A 278 -4.48 3.60 -10.88
C MET A 278 -4.21 3.22 -12.33
N THR A 279 -3.85 4.22 -13.15
CA THR A 279 -3.49 4.02 -14.56
C THR A 279 -2.32 3.06 -14.71
N GLU A 280 -1.24 3.29 -13.97
CA GLU A 280 -0.05 2.45 -14.00
C GLU A 280 -0.34 1.04 -13.45
N PHE A 281 -1.09 0.93 -12.36
CA PHE A 281 -1.54 -0.36 -11.83
C PHE A 281 -2.34 -1.19 -12.85
N GLY A 282 -3.29 -0.57 -13.55
CA GLY A 282 -4.09 -1.22 -14.58
C GLY A 282 -3.26 -1.70 -15.77
N PHE A 283 -2.35 -0.86 -16.25
CA PHE A 283 -1.46 -1.19 -17.35
C PHE A 283 -0.51 -2.34 -16.99
N PHE A 284 0.19 -2.25 -15.86
CA PHE A 284 1.14 -3.29 -15.45
C PHE A 284 0.43 -4.60 -15.06
N SER A 285 -0.73 -4.54 -14.42
CA SER A 285 -1.53 -5.75 -14.14
C SER A 285 -1.94 -6.47 -15.42
N THR A 286 -2.37 -5.72 -16.45
CA THR A 286 -2.68 -6.27 -17.78
C THR A 286 -1.48 -7.03 -18.37
N ILE A 287 -0.29 -6.45 -18.32
CA ILE A 287 0.95 -7.10 -18.79
C ILE A 287 1.29 -8.34 -17.96
N GLY A 288 1.14 -8.26 -16.63
CA GLY A 288 1.34 -9.39 -15.73
C GLY A 288 0.41 -10.57 -16.04
N ILE A 289 -0.87 -10.30 -16.33
CA ILE A 289 -1.84 -11.32 -16.74
C ILE A 289 -1.47 -11.95 -18.08
N PHE A 290 -1.01 -11.13 -19.04
CA PHE A 290 -0.50 -11.64 -20.30
C PHE A 290 0.68 -12.59 -20.09
N PHE A 291 1.66 -12.20 -19.27
CA PHE A 291 2.79 -13.07 -18.91
C PHE A 291 2.34 -14.35 -18.20
N ALA A 292 1.37 -14.26 -17.28
CA ALA A 292 0.80 -15.41 -16.61
C ALA A 292 0.13 -16.39 -17.60
N PHE A 293 -0.61 -15.88 -18.58
CA PHE A 293 -1.19 -16.70 -19.66
C PHE A 293 -0.12 -17.42 -20.48
N VAL A 294 0.93 -16.70 -20.90
CA VAL A 294 2.03 -17.26 -21.68
C VAL A 294 2.77 -18.34 -20.87
N LEU A 295 3.10 -18.06 -19.60
CA LEU A 295 3.76 -19.03 -18.74
C LEU A 295 2.86 -20.25 -18.46
N ALA A 296 1.59 -20.05 -18.13
CA ALA A 296 0.67 -21.17 -17.88
C ALA A 296 0.51 -22.10 -19.08
N THR A 297 0.48 -21.58 -20.31
CA THR A 297 0.25 -22.39 -21.52
C THR A 297 1.55 -22.97 -22.10
N PHE A 298 2.57 -22.14 -22.29
CA PHE A 298 3.81 -22.53 -22.97
C PHE A 298 4.83 -23.17 -22.02
N LEU A 299 5.05 -22.58 -20.84
CA LEU A 299 6.01 -23.12 -19.87
C LEU A 299 5.50 -24.45 -19.31
N LEU A 300 4.24 -24.54 -18.87
CA LEU A 300 3.71 -25.82 -18.35
C LEU A 300 3.60 -26.88 -19.44
N GLY A 301 3.15 -26.52 -20.63
CA GLY A 301 3.11 -27.45 -21.77
C GLY A 301 4.48 -28.04 -22.06
N SER A 302 5.51 -27.20 -22.17
CA SER A 302 6.90 -27.64 -22.39
C SER A 302 7.47 -28.40 -21.19
N PHE A 303 7.12 -28.02 -19.96
CA PHE A 303 7.59 -28.70 -18.78
C PHE A 303 7.07 -30.14 -18.70
N PHE A 304 5.79 -30.37 -19.00
CA PHE A 304 5.19 -31.70 -18.93
C PHE A 304 5.56 -32.63 -20.08
N THR A 305 6.02 -32.10 -21.23
CA THR A 305 6.60 -32.93 -22.30
C THR A 305 7.98 -33.46 -21.91
N ILE A 306 8.83 -32.63 -21.28
CA ILE A 306 10.19 -32.99 -20.88
C ILE A 306 10.21 -33.79 -19.57
N PHE A 307 9.40 -33.38 -18.59
CA PHE A 307 9.38 -33.95 -17.24
C PHE A 307 8.01 -34.54 -16.88
N PRO A 308 7.59 -35.65 -17.53
CA PRO A 308 6.32 -36.28 -17.23
C PRO A 308 6.29 -36.82 -15.78
N PRO A 309 5.14 -36.74 -15.09
CA PRO A 309 4.98 -37.28 -13.74
C PRO A 309 5.09 -38.82 -13.75
N PRO A 310 5.86 -39.43 -12.83
CA PRO A 310 6.03 -40.88 -12.78
C PRO A 310 4.78 -41.62 -12.30
N LYS A 311 3.96 -40.98 -11.45
CA LYS A 311 2.68 -41.51 -10.95
C LYS A 311 1.64 -40.39 -10.95
N ILE A 312 0.43 -40.70 -11.44
CA ILE A 312 -0.74 -39.82 -11.35
C ILE A 312 -1.62 -40.35 -10.23
N HIS A 313 -2.10 -39.47 -9.36
CA HIS A 313 -2.90 -39.89 -8.22
C HIS A 313 -4.30 -40.32 -8.68
N LYS A 314 -4.77 -41.51 -8.24
CA LYS A 314 -6.06 -42.10 -8.68
C LYS A 314 -7.31 -41.24 -8.40
N LYS A 315 -7.21 -40.20 -7.55
CA LYS A 315 -8.34 -39.30 -7.24
C LYS A 315 -8.61 -38.23 -8.30
N PHE A 316 -7.77 -38.10 -9.32
CA PHE A 316 -8.07 -37.26 -10.49
C PHE A 316 -8.96 -37.99 -11.53
N SER A 317 -9.56 -39.12 -11.16
CA SER A 317 -10.63 -39.76 -11.93
C SER A 317 -12.00 -39.14 -11.60
N GLN A 318 -12.96 -39.23 -12.52
CA GLN A 318 -14.32 -38.69 -12.39
C GLN A 318 -15.14 -39.24 -11.18
N GLU A 319 -14.60 -40.17 -10.40
CA GLU A 319 -15.30 -40.90 -9.33
C GLU A 319 -14.67 -40.68 -7.94
N SER A 320 -14.41 -39.43 -7.53
CA SER A 320 -14.04 -39.13 -6.14
C SER A 320 -15.26 -39.18 -5.20
N ASN A 321 -15.11 -39.77 -4.02
CA ASN A 321 -16.14 -39.78 -2.96
C ASN A 321 -15.65 -39.13 -1.66
N ASP A 322 -14.92 -38.02 -1.80
CA ASP A 322 -14.39 -37.24 -0.68
C ASP A 322 -15.40 -36.22 -0.13
N VAL A 323 -15.02 -35.56 0.98
CA VAL A 323 -15.87 -34.59 1.69
C VAL A 323 -16.32 -33.46 0.76
N VAL A 324 -15.42 -32.96 -0.08
CA VAL A 324 -15.71 -31.90 -1.06
C VAL A 324 -16.75 -32.38 -2.07
N THR A 325 -16.58 -33.58 -2.64
CA THR A 325 -17.56 -34.13 -3.60
C THR A 325 -18.93 -34.34 -2.97
N ARG A 326 -19.00 -34.78 -1.70
CA ARG A 326 -20.28 -34.91 -0.97
C ARG A 326 -20.96 -33.56 -0.77
N LEU A 327 -20.21 -32.54 -0.36
CA LEU A 327 -20.73 -31.18 -0.21
C LEU A 327 -21.25 -30.63 -1.54
N LEU A 328 -20.49 -30.78 -2.63
CA LEU A 328 -20.91 -30.35 -3.96
C LEU A 328 -22.17 -31.08 -4.43
N LYS A 329 -22.30 -32.39 -4.15
CA LYS A 329 -23.53 -33.15 -4.45
C LYS A 329 -24.73 -32.65 -3.65
N LEU A 330 -24.57 -32.35 -2.37
CA LEU A 330 -25.63 -31.77 -1.53
C LEU A 330 -26.08 -30.40 -2.06
N LEU A 331 -25.13 -29.52 -2.40
CA LEU A 331 -25.43 -28.21 -2.98
C LEU A 331 -26.14 -28.34 -4.33
N SER A 332 -25.64 -29.23 -5.20
CA SER A 332 -26.27 -29.50 -6.50
C SER A 332 -27.71 -29.99 -6.34
N GLN A 333 -27.96 -30.94 -5.43
CA GLN A 333 -29.30 -31.44 -5.15
C GLN A 333 -30.22 -30.34 -4.62
N LEU A 334 -29.73 -29.48 -3.72
CA LEU A 334 -30.50 -28.36 -3.17
C LEU A 334 -30.86 -27.34 -4.26
N ILE A 335 -29.90 -26.98 -5.11
CA ILE A 335 -30.11 -26.04 -6.23
C ILE A 335 -31.12 -26.61 -7.23
N LEU A 336 -31.01 -27.89 -7.58
CA LEU A 336 -31.89 -28.53 -8.56
C LEU A 336 -33.31 -28.74 -8.02
N LYS A 337 -33.44 -29.09 -6.74
CA LYS A 337 -34.74 -29.33 -6.09
C LYS A 337 -35.49 -28.02 -5.82
N GLU A 338 -34.82 -27.03 -5.24
CA GLU A 338 -35.44 -25.79 -4.76
C GLU A 338 -35.08 -24.56 -5.63
N LYS A 339 -34.93 -24.76 -6.95
CA LYS A 339 -34.46 -23.73 -7.91
C LYS A 339 -35.15 -22.38 -7.82
N LYS A 340 -36.47 -22.36 -7.55
CA LYS A 340 -37.24 -21.12 -7.40
C LYS A 340 -36.86 -20.35 -6.14
N VAL A 341 -36.68 -21.06 -5.03
CA VAL A 341 -36.25 -20.47 -3.75
C VAL A 341 -34.85 -19.89 -3.91
N VAL A 342 -33.94 -20.62 -4.54
CA VAL A 342 -32.57 -20.14 -4.81
C VAL A 342 -32.58 -18.85 -5.64
N LEU A 343 -33.38 -18.79 -6.72
CA LEU A 343 -33.50 -17.58 -7.54
C LEU A 343 -34.09 -16.39 -6.75
N ILE A 344 -35.11 -16.62 -5.93
CA ILE A 344 -35.72 -15.58 -5.10
C ILE A 344 -34.71 -15.04 -4.08
N VAL A 345 -33.97 -15.93 -3.40
CA VAL A 345 -32.94 -15.53 -2.43
C VAL A 345 -31.85 -14.71 -3.11
N ILE A 346 -31.34 -15.15 -4.27
CA ILE A 346 -30.34 -14.38 -5.04
C ILE A 346 -30.89 -13.00 -5.43
N LEU A 347 -32.15 -12.94 -5.89
CA LEU A 347 -32.78 -11.67 -6.26
C LEU A 347 -32.92 -10.73 -5.06
N ILE A 348 -33.33 -11.25 -3.89
CA ILE A 348 -33.40 -10.47 -2.65
C ILE A 348 -32.02 -9.93 -2.27
N ILE A 349 -30.97 -10.76 -2.33
CA ILE A 349 -29.60 -10.34 -2.05
C ILE A 349 -29.19 -9.21 -3.01
N ILE A 350 -29.46 -9.33 -4.31
CA ILE A 350 -29.16 -8.29 -5.31
C ILE A 350 -29.88 -6.99 -4.97
N ILE A 351 -31.20 -7.05 -4.68
CA ILE A 351 -31.99 -5.86 -4.35
C ILE A 351 -31.44 -5.17 -3.09
N ILE A 352 -31.12 -5.94 -2.06
CA ILE A 352 -30.51 -5.43 -0.83
C ILE A 352 -29.16 -4.79 -1.15
N SER A 353 -28.27 -5.48 -1.87
CA SER A 353 -26.95 -4.95 -2.24
C SER A 353 -27.05 -3.64 -3.03
N VAL A 354 -27.97 -3.54 -3.99
CA VAL A 354 -28.21 -2.30 -4.76
C VAL A 354 -28.74 -1.20 -3.84
N ALA A 355 -29.72 -1.49 -2.98
CA ALA A 355 -30.28 -0.52 -2.05
C ALA A 355 -29.20 0.06 -1.12
N PHE A 356 -28.34 -0.80 -0.57
CA PHE A 356 -27.25 -0.37 0.31
C PHE A 356 -26.05 0.26 -0.41
N SER A 357 -25.84 -0.02 -1.70
CA SER A 357 -24.73 0.57 -2.48
C SER A 357 -24.76 2.11 -2.51
N THR A 358 -25.95 2.70 -2.45
CA THR A 358 -26.14 4.16 -2.40
C THR A 358 -25.68 4.80 -1.09
N ARG A 359 -25.40 4.01 -0.05
CA ARG A 359 -24.94 4.48 1.27
C ARG A 359 -23.42 4.43 1.42
N VAL A 360 -22.68 4.03 0.38
CA VAL A 360 -21.21 4.00 0.41
C VAL A 360 -20.69 5.44 0.50
N LYS A 361 -19.95 5.74 1.58
CA LYS A 361 -19.29 7.04 1.75
C LYS A 361 -17.91 7.01 1.09
N THR A 362 -17.58 8.08 0.38
CA THR A 362 -16.25 8.26 -0.22
C THR A 362 -15.34 9.02 0.74
N GLU A 363 -14.37 8.32 1.31
CA GLU A 363 -13.26 8.90 2.07
C GLU A 363 -12.06 9.06 1.13
N SER A 364 -11.53 10.28 1.02
CA SER A 364 -10.39 10.58 0.15
C SER A 364 -9.26 11.33 0.86
N SER A 365 -9.37 11.53 2.18
CA SER A 365 -8.31 12.11 2.99
C SER A 365 -7.09 11.18 3.03
N ILE A 366 -5.91 11.77 3.20
CA ILE A 366 -4.66 11.01 3.33
C ILE A 366 -4.68 10.26 4.67
N GLU A 367 -5.19 10.87 5.73
CA GLU A 367 -5.41 10.26 7.06
C GLU A 367 -6.18 8.93 6.95
N ALA A 368 -7.34 8.93 6.26
CA ALA A 368 -8.15 7.72 6.11
C ALA A 368 -7.42 6.58 5.37
N ARG A 369 -6.42 6.90 4.54
CA ARG A 369 -5.63 5.91 3.79
C ARG A 369 -4.48 5.31 4.59
N MET A 370 -4.02 6.00 5.63
CA MET A 370 -2.92 5.53 6.49
C MET A 370 -3.41 4.65 7.65
N GLY A 371 -4.72 4.69 7.95
CA GLY A 371 -5.39 3.83 8.92
C GLY A 371 -5.32 4.38 10.35
N ALA A 372 -6.23 3.95 11.21
CA ALA A 372 -6.47 4.52 12.55
C ALA A 372 -5.31 4.36 13.58
N GLY A 373 -4.11 3.97 13.14
CA GLY A 373 -2.92 3.83 13.99
C GLY A 373 -1.67 4.50 13.42
N SER A 374 -1.79 5.36 12.39
CA SER A 374 -0.67 6.19 11.94
C SER A 374 -0.60 7.48 12.75
N ASN A 375 0.60 7.87 13.19
CA ASN A 375 0.84 9.13 13.92
C ASN A 375 0.87 10.38 13.00
N ILE A 376 0.23 10.28 11.83
CA ILE A 376 0.12 11.33 10.83
C ILE A 376 -1.33 11.80 10.83
N GLU A 377 -1.59 12.92 11.49
CA GLU A 377 -2.87 13.64 11.52
C GLU A 377 -2.67 15.09 11.07
#